data_AF-V9L786-F1
#
_entry.id   AF-V9L786-F1
#
_cell.length_a   1.000
_cell.length_b   1.000
_cell.length_c   1.000
_cell.angle_alpha   90.00
_cell.angle_beta   90.00
_cell.angle_gamma   90.00
#
_symmetry.space_group_name_H-M   'P 1'
#
loop_
_entity.id
_entity.type
_entity.pdbx_description
1 polymer ?
#
loop_
_entity_poly.entity_id
_entity_poly.type
_entity_poly.pdbx_seq_one_letter_code
_entity_poly.pdbx_strand_id
1 'polypeptide(L)'
;MELTQGASLSANIALIKNNAKVGSRIACALARRRHGKHAIPSELQTEKQANPTQPVVIGGCNIDFIAKANNDIMKFGGVTNPGSVYQSFGGVGRNLADCLSRLGIAPLFISAIGQDGHAEAFLHNCSHMDTSAVARLPSCNTATYCVVITGTGELCMGIGDMDIHQQITEQYTSQFEERLRSASLVCLDGNIPVSTLDYVCRVAKDHNVPVWYEPTDFNKASKPFVSDSWRALMYTSPNLGELRSMNEALGLPVPAELPSEME
;
A
#
# COMPACT_ATOMS: atom_id res chain seq x y z
N MET A 1 3.32 -7.49 20.42
CA MET A 1 2.18 -7.78 21.34
C MET A 1 2.52 -7.51 22.80
N GLU A 2 3.73 -7.84 23.27
CA GLU A 2 4.12 -7.65 24.69
C GLU A 2 4.17 -6.18 25.14
N LEU A 3 4.64 -5.26 24.28
CA LEU A 3 4.77 -3.84 24.61
C LEU A 3 3.44 -3.11 24.91
N THR A 4 2.30 -3.65 24.46
CA THR A 4 0.98 -3.05 24.68
C THR A 4 0.05 -3.96 25.49
N GLN A 5 0.55 -5.05 26.07
CA GLN A 5 -0.26 -6.08 26.74
C GLN A 5 -1.52 -6.51 25.93
N GLY A 6 -1.40 -6.62 24.60
CA GLY A 6 -2.53 -6.99 23.73
C GLY A 6 -3.51 -5.85 23.35
N ALA A 7 -3.39 -4.65 23.93
CA ALA A 7 -4.27 -3.51 23.59
C ALA A 7 -4.18 -3.10 22.10
N SER A 8 -2.99 -3.16 21.50
CA SER A 8 -2.81 -2.90 20.05
C SER A 8 -3.54 -3.93 19.18
N LEU A 9 -3.62 -5.19 19.60
CA LEU A 9 -4.36 -6.22 18.87
C LEU A 9 -5.87 -5.93 18.91
N SER A 10 -6.40 -5.60 20.09
CA SER A 10 -7.82 -5.22 20.24
C SER A 10 -8.17 -3.97 19.43
N ALA A 11 -7.30 -2.96 19.45
CA ALA A 11 -7.47 -1.75 18.65
C ALA A 11 -7.45 -2.07 17.14
N ASN A 12 -6.50 -2.87 16.66
CA ASN A 12 -6.43 -3.28 15.25
C ASN A 12 -7.67 -4.10 14.83
N ILE A 13 -8.15 -5.00 15.68
CA ILE A 13 -9.38 -5.77 15.41
C ILE A 13 -10.59 -4.82 15.33
N ALA A 14 -10.71 -3.88 16.26
CA ALA A 14 -11.80 -2.89 16.24
C ALA A 14 -11.74 -2.04 14.97
N LEU A 15 -10.55 -1.63 14.57
CA LEU A 15 -10.30 -0.83 13.37
C LEU A 15 -10.66 -1.61 12.09
N ILE A 16 -10.24 -2.87 11.96
CA ILE A 16 -10.62 -3.73 10.83
C ILE A 16 -12.14 -3.92 10.76
N LYS A 17 -12.79 -4.21 11.90
CA LYS A 17 -14.26 -4.35 11.96
C LYS A 17 -14.96 -3.06 11.57
N ASN A 18 -14.45 -1.92 12.01
CA ASN A 18 -14.99 -0.62 11.64
C ASN A 18 -14.82 -0.36 10.14
N ASN A 19 -13.64 -0.61 9.57
CA ASN A 19 -13.39 -0.46 8.14
C ASN A 19 -14.33 -1.33 7.30
N ALA A 20 -14.55 -2.60 7.70
CA ALA A 20 -15.51 -3.48 7.06
C ALA A 20 -16.95 -2.96 7.14
N LYS A 21 -17.36 -2.46 8.31
CA LYS A 21 -18.70 -1.87 8.52
C LYS A 21 -18.92 -0.61 7.66
N VAL A 22 -17.97 0.31 7.66
CA VAL A 22 -18.02 1.54 6.87
C VAL A 22 -18.02 1.21 5.38
N GLY A 23 -17.13 0.33 4.92
CA GLY A 23 -17.07 -0.15 3.54
C GLY A 23 -18.41 -0.75 3.07
N SER A 24 -19.05 -1.58 3.91
CA SER A 24 -20.38 -2.14 3.63
C SER A 24 -21.45 -1.05 3.50
N ARG A 25 -21.47 -0.06 4.40
CA ARG A 25 -22.41 1.08 4.33
C ARG A 25 -22.24 1.88 3.05
N ILE A 26 -20.99 2.15 2.65
CA ILE A 26 -20.66 2.86 1.39
C ILE A 26 -21.16 2.05 0.19
N ALA A 27 -20.87 0.75 0.14
CA ALA A 27 -21.33 -0.13 -0.93
C ALA A 27 -22.87 -0.14 -1.06
N CYS A 28 -23.59 -0.25 0.06
CA CYS A 28 -25.05 -0.16 0.10
C CYS A 28 -25.56 1.20 -0.40
N ALA A 29 -24.95 2.31 0.01
CA ALA A 29 -25.33 3.65 -0.43
C ALA A 29 -25.08 3.84 -1.94
N LEU A 30 -23.95 3.32 -2.46
CA LEU A 30 -23.62 3.36 -3.88
C LEU A 30 -24.60 2.55 -4.72
N ALA A 31 -24.95 1.33 -4.28
CA ALA A 31 -25.94 0.48 -4.95
C ALA A 31 -27.30 1.19 -5.06
N ARG A 32 -27.76 1.82 -3.98
CA ARG A 32 -29.00 2.62 -3.97
C ARG A 32 -28.93 3.82 -4.94
N ARG A 33 -27.78 4.50 -5.04
CA ARG A 33 -27.59 5.62 -5.99
C ARG A 33 -27.57 5.15 -7.45
N ARG A 34 -26.99 3.98 -7.74
CA ARG A 34 -26.98 3.40 -9.09
C ARG A 34 -28.36 2.93 -9.54
N HIS A 35 -29.20 2.41 -8.63
CA HIS A 35 -30.58 2.02 -8.94
C HIS A 35 -31.50 3.18 -9.37
N GLY A 36 -31.05 4.45 -9.30
CA GLY A 36 -31.77 5.60 -9.87
C GLY A 36 -31.43 5.94 -11.33
N LYS A 37 -30.41 5.31 -11.94
CA LYS A 37 -29.99 5.53 -13.34
C LYS A 37 -29.52 4.20 -13.95
N HIS A 38 -30.42 3.59 -14.73
CA HIS A 38 -30.27 2.36 -15.53
C HIS A 38 -30.25 1.02 -14.76
N ALA A 39 -31.28 0.21 -15.03
CA ALA A 39 -31.30 -1.22 -14.76
C ALA A 39 -30.24 -1.92 -15.64
N ILE A 40 -29.39 -2.74 -15.03
CA ILE A 40 -28.41 -3.57 -15.73
C ILE A 40 -29.13 -4.81 -16.26
N PRO A 41 -29.08 -5.12 -17.57
CA PRO A 41 -29.53 -6.42 -18.07
C PRO A 41 -28.65 -7.51 -17.47
N SER A 42 -29.27 -8.47 -16.80
CA SER A 42 -28.63 -9.70 -16.35
C SER A 42 -28.43 -10.62 -17.55
N GLU A 43 -27.21 -10.69 -18.08
CA GLU A 43 -26.65 -11.85 -18.79
C GLU A 43 -25.20 -11.51 -19.15
N LEU A 44 -24.27 -11.79 -18.22
CA LEU A 44 -22.87 -11.98 -18.59
C LEU A 44 -22.76 -13.44 -19.02
N GLN A 45 -22.59 -13.65 -20.33
CA GLN A 45 -22.19 -14.93 -20.89
C GLN A 45 -20.83 -15.31 -20.29
N THR A 46 -20.81 -16.41 -19.55
CA THR A 46 -19.60 -16.98 -18.97
C THR A 46 -18.78 -17.61 -20.10
N GLU A 47 -17.98 -16.81 -20.79
CA GLU A 47 -16.82 -17.37 -21.48
C GLU A 47 -15.94 -18.04 -20.42
N LYS A 48 -15.51 -19.27 -20.71
CA LYS A 48 -14.64 -20.09 -19.85
C LYS A 48 -13.30 -19.37 -19.65
N GLN A 49 -13.25 -18.44 -18.71
CA GLN A 49 -12.01 -17.82 -18.25
C GLN A 49 -11.19 -18.89 -17.54
N ALA A 50 -9.94 -19.07 -17.98
CA ALA A 50 -8.97 -19.88 -17.28
C ALA A 50 -8.98 -19.48 -15.79
N ASN A 51 -8.95 -20.48 -14.88
CA ASN A 51 -9.05 -20.24 -13.43
C ASN A 51 -8.12 -19.08 -13.03
N PRO A 52 -8.66 -18.00 -12.43
CA PRO A 52 -7.86 -16.84 -12.04
C PRO A 52 -6.67 -17.28 -11.21
N THR A 53 -5.48 -16.89 -11.64
CA THR A 53 -4.24 -17.20 -10.93
C THR A 53 -4.12 -16.29 -9.70
N GLN A 54 -3.19 -16.64 -8.82
CA GLN A 54 -2.93 -15.93 -7.56
C GLN A 54 -2.86 -14.38 -7.70
N PRO A 55 -3.15 -13.61 -6.64
CA PRO A 55 -3.03 -12.16 -6.68
C PRO A 55 -1.60 -11.70 -7.02
N VAL A 56 -1.49 -10.53 -7.65
CA VAL A 56 -0.20 -9.85 -7.86
C VAL A 56 -0.17 -8.60 -7.01
N VAL A 57 0.91 -8.41 -6.25
CA VAL A 57 1.14 -7.22 -5.44
C VAL A 57 2.37 -6.50 -5.98
N ILE A 58 2.23 -5.22 -6.30
CA ILE A 58 3.30 -4.39 -6.85
C ILE A 58 3.48 -3.20 -5.92
N GLY A 59 4.64 -3.11 -5.28
CA GLY A 59 4.86 -2.05 -4.31
C GLY A 59 6.17 -2.09 -3.56
N GLY A 60 6.34 -1.11 -2.69
CA GLY A 60 7.55 -0.94 -1.90
C GLY A 60 7.65 -1.95 -0.76
N CYS A 61 8.88 -2.35 -0.48
CA CYS A 61 9.33 -2.85 0.81
C CYS A 61 10.35 -1.87 1.39
N ASN A 62 10.49 -1.82 2.71
CA ASN A 62 11.51 -1.04 3.38
C ASN A 62 11.86 -1.65 4.75
N ILE A 63 12.99 -1.22 5.30
CA ILE A 63 13.37 -1.44 6.69
C ILE A 63 13.00 -0.20 7.49
N ASP A 64 12.15 -0.35 8.48
CA ASP A 64 11.75 0.74 9.36
C ASP A 64 12.64 0.74 10.61
N PHE A 65 13.16 1.91 10.97
CA PHE A 65 13.87 2.17 12.21
C PHE A 65 13.03 3.12 13.07
N ILE A 66 12.65 2.68 14.27
CA ILE A 66 11.88 3.49 15.22
C ILE A 66 12.83 3.86 16.35
N ALA A 67 13.34 5.08 16.33
CA ALA A 67 14.16 5.66 17.38
C ALA A 67 13.26 6.36 18.40
N LYS A 68 13.09 5.75 19.57
CA LYS A 68 12.30 6.32 20.67
C LYS A 68 13.22 6.94 21.71
N ALA A 69 13.07 8.24 21.93
CA ALA A 69 13.75 8.92 23.03
C ALA A 69 13.15 8.53 24.39
N ASN A 70 13.97 8.55 25.43
CA ASN A 70 13.49 8.35 26.80
C ASN A 70 12.74 9.58 27.35
N ASN A 71 13.07 10.77 26.86
CA ASN A 71 12.52 12.03 27.34
C ASN A 71 11.40 12.53 26.43
N ASP A 72 10.44 13.24 27.02
CA ASP A 72 9.30 13.84 26.30
C ASP A 72 9.73 15.04 25.44
N ILE A 73 10.78 15.75 25.86
CA ILE A 73 11.32 16.90 25.12
C ILE A 73 12.67 16.51 24.50
N MET A 74 12.74 16.61 23.17
CA MET A 74 13.96 16.35 22.41
C MET A 74 14.96 17.50 22.57
N LYS A 75 16.24 17.17 22.80
CA LYS A 75 17.34 18.13 22.74
C LYS A 75 17.88 18.20 21.32
N PHE A 76 17.90 19.41 20.76
CA PHE A 76 18.45 19.69 19.41
C PHE A 76 19.85 20.32 19.50
N GLY A 77 20.51 20.50 18.35
CA GLY A 77 21.85 21.11 18.28
C GLY A 77 23.01 20.11 18.24
N GLY A 78 22.82 18.93 17.63
CA GLY A 78 23.88 17.94 17.43
C GLY A 78 24.17 17.05 18.65
N VAL A 79 23.31 17.08 19.67
CA VAL A 79 23.45 16.24 20.87
C VAL A 79 22.78 14.88 20.69
N THR A 80 23.33 13.84 21.30
CA THR A 80 22.74 12.50 21.35
C THR A 80 21.70 12.42 22.46
N ASN A 81 20.45 12.09 22.09
CA ASN A 81 19.38 11.85 23.06
C ASN A 81 19.39 10.36 23.45
N PRO A 82 19.35 10.01 24.76
CA PRO A 82 19.25 8.62 25.19
C PRO A 82 17.88 8.03 24.81
N GLY A 83 17.88 6.78 24.36
CA GLY A 83 16.68 6.12 23.84
C GLY A 83 16.93 4.68 23.42
N SER A 84 15.96 4.12 22.72
CA SER A 84 16.03 2.81 22.07
C SER A 84 15.75 2.92 20.58
N VAL A 85 16.32 2.01 19.79
CA VAL A 85 16.06 1.89 18.35
C VAL A 85 15.53 0.50 18.08
N TYR A 86 14.36 0.44 17.43
CA TYR A 86 13.74 -0.81 17.01
C TYR A 86 13.77 -0.92 15.50
N GLN A 87 14.14 -2.09 15.00
CA GLN A 87 14.04 -2.40 13.59
C GLN A 87 12.73 -3.17 13.35
N SER A 88 11.98 -2.77 12.35
CA SER A 88 10.90 -3.56 11.76
C SER A 88 11.04 -3.62 10.26
N PHE A 89 10.33 -4.55 9.64
CA PHE A 89 10.24 -4.64 8.19
C PHE A 89 8.91 -4.00 7.82
N GLY A 90 8.92 -3.12 6.84
CA GLY A 90 7.84 -2.22 6.46
C GLY A 90 7.44 -2.37 4.99
N GLY A 91 6.65 -1.41 4.52
CA GLY A 91 6.34 -1.20 3.11
C GLY A 91 4.93 -1.65 2.80
N VAL A 92 4.14 -0.78 2.16
CA VAL A 92 2.72 -1.05 1.90
C VAL A 92 2.56 -2.27 0.99
N GLY A 93 3.29 -2.32 -0.13
CA GLY A 93 3.31 -3.50 -1.00
C GLY A 93 3.72 -4.77 -0.25
N ARG A 94 4.79 -4.70 0.54
CA ARG A 94 5.27 -5.83 1.34
C ARG A 94 4.25 -6.29 2.38
N ASN A 95 3.61 -5.37 3.10
CA ASN A 95 2.57 -5.67 4.09
C ASN A 95 1.38 -6.37 3.44
N LEU A 96 0.93 -5.90 2.28
CA LEU A 96 -0.15 -6.55 1.53
C LEU A 96 0.23 -7.98 1.14
N ALA A 97 1.43 -8.18 0.59
CA ALA A 97 1.92 -9.50 0.22
C ALA A 97 2.10 -10.43 1.44
N ASP A 98 2.68 -9.94 2.53
CA ASP A 98 2.85 -10.67 3.80
C ASP A 98 1.50 -11.10 4.39
N CYS A 99 0.51 -10.21 4.42
CA CYS A 99 -0.83 -10.52 4.87
C CYS A 99 -1.47 -11.64 4.04
N LEU A 100 -1.39 -11.57 2.71
CA LEU A 100 -1.90 -12.62 1.82
C LEU A 100 -1.19 -13.96 2.06
N SER A 101 0.14 -13.96 2.17
CA SER A 101 0.94 -15.15 2.49
C SER A 101 0.52 -15.80 3.81
N ARG A 102 0.31 -14.99 4.85
CA ARG A 102 -0.14 -15.49 6.17
C ARG A 102 -1.57 -16.03 6.15
N LEU A 103 -2.41 -15.57 5.22
CA LEU A 103 -3.76 -16.10 4.99
C LEU A 103 -3.77 -17.35 4.10
N GLY A 104 -2.60 -17.89 3.74
CA GLY A 104 -2.47 -19.09 2.91
C GLY A 104 -2.59 -18.85 1.41
N ILE A 105 -2.55 -17.60 0.97
CA ILE A 105 -2.52 -17.22 -0.45
C ILE A 105 -1.07 -16.91 -0.81
N ALA A 106 -0.56 -17.45 -1.91
CA ALA A 106 0.78 -17.10 -2.39
C ALA A 106 0.69 -16.00 -3.46
N PRO A 107 0.79 -14.70 -3.12
CA PRO A 107 0.82 -13.66 -4.14
C PRO A 107 2.17 -13.64 -4.86
N LEU A 108 2.17 -13.19 -6.12
CA LEU A 108 3.41 -12.73 -6.74
C LEU A 108 3.73 -11.32 -6.22
N PHE A 109 4.83 -11.16 -5.51
CA PHE A 109 5.26 -9.86 -4.99
C PHE A 109 6.35 -9.23 -5.87
N ILE A 110 5.99 -8.20 -6.63
CA ILE A 110 6.89 -7.43 -7.49
C ILE A 110 7.39 -6.21 -6.71
N SER A 111 8.69 -6.13 -6.47
CA SER A 111 9.32 -5.06 -5.69
C SER A 111 10.81 -4.90 -6.05
N ALA A 112 11.54 -4.07 -5.31
CA ALA A 112 12.99 -3.87 -5.49
C ALA A 112 13.69 -3.66 -4.14
N ILE A 113 14.85 -4.31 -3.98
CA ILE A 113 15.79 -4.18 -2.86
C ILE A 113 17.23 -4.00 -3.39
N GLY A 114 18.10 -3.48 -2.54
CA GLY A 114 19.52 -3.35 -2.86
C GLY A 114 20.27 -4.69 -2.83
N GLN A 115 21.60 -4.62 -2.77
CA GLN A 115 22.46 -5.75 -2.43
C GLN A 115 23.31 -5.41 -1.20
N ASP A 116 22.62 -5.05 -0.13
CA ASP A 116 23.19 -4.63 1.14
C ASP A 116 22.73 -5.52 2.30
N GLY A 117 23.22 -5.26 3.52
CA GLY A 117 22.82 -6.02 4.70
C GLY A 117 21.32 -5.90 5.03
N HIS A 118 20.67 -4.82 4.59
CA HIS A 118 19.23 -4.63 4.74
C HIS A 118 18.43 -5.55 3.81
N ALA A 119 18.90 -5.78 2.59
CA ALA A 119 18.33 -6.76 1.66
C ALA A 119 18.36 -8.17 2.27
N GLU A 120 19.49 -8.58 2.86
CA GLU A 120 19.62 -9.90 3.48
C GLU A 120 18.69 -10.05 4.70
N ALA A 121 18.60 -9.02 5.54
CA ALA A 121 17.66 -9.00 6.66
C ALA A 121 16.20 -9.11 6.18
N PHE A 122 15.85 -8.39 5.11
CA PHE A 122 14.53 -8.45 4.49
C PHE A 122 14.21 -9.86 3.98
N LEU A 123 15.11 -10.48 3.21
CA LEU A 123 14.91 -11.83 2.66
C LEU A 123 14.77 -12.88 3.76
N HIS A 124 15.54 -12.76 4.84
CA HIS A 124 15.41 -13.65 6.00
C HIS A 124 14.03 -13.53 6.67
N ASN A 125 13.59 -12.29 6.94
CA ASN A 125 12.30 -12.02 7.57
C ASN A 125 11.10 -12.39 6.69
N CYS A 126 11.27 -12.35 5.37
CA CYS A 126 10.24 -12.69 4.38
C CYS A 126 10.40 -14.11 3.80
N SER A 127 11.07 -15.02 4.51
CA SER A 127 11.31 -16.41 4.05
C SER A 127 10.03 -17.24 3.84
N HIS A 128 8.91 -16.82 4.40
CA HIS A 128 7.58 -17.42 4.17
C HIS A 128 6.84 -16.84 2.95
N MET A 129 7.40 -15.83 2.27
CA MET A 129 6.84 -15.21 1.07
C MET A 129 7.63 -15.64 -0.17
N ASP A 130 6.96 -15.71 -1.33
CA ASP A 130 7.66 -15.81 -2.61
C ASP A 130 8.27 -14.44 -2.98
N THR A 131 9.58 -14.34 -2.91
CA THR A 131 10.36 -13.13 -3.23
C THR A 131 11.05 -13.21 -4.59
N SER A 132 10.70 -14.18 -5.43
CA SER A 132 11.33 -14.39 -6.74
C SER A 132 11.19 -13.22 -7.71
N ALA A 133 10.16 -12.38 -7.55
CA ALA A 133 9.93 -11.16 -8.33
C ALA A 133 10.37 -9.87 -7.61
N VAL A 134 11.14 -9.97 -6.52
CA VAL A 134 11.79 -8.83 -5.89
C VAL A 134 13.16 -8.61 -6.54
N ALA A 135 13.31 -7.52 -7.29
CA ALA A 135 14.56 -7.17 -7.94
C ALA A 135 15.67 -6.95 -6.91
N ARG A 136 16.88 -7.43 -7.19
CA ARG A 136 18.08 -7.18 -6.38
C ARG A 136 19.06 -6.30 -7.16
N LEU A 137 19.22 -5.05 -6.75
CA LEU A 137 19.91 -4.02 -7.51
C LEU A 137 21.26 -3.66 -6.85
N PRO A 138 22.42 -3.99 -7.46
CA PRO A 138 23.73 -3.79 -6.85
C PRO A 138 24.09 -2.33 -6.56
N SER A 139 23.52 -1.39 -7.31
CA SER A 139 23.87 0.04 -7.26
C SER A 139 22.84 0.88 -6.49
N CYS A 140 21.93 0.23 -5.75
CA CYS A 140 20.88 0.89 -4.98
C CYS A 140 20.91 0.41 -3.53
N ASN A 141 20.50 1.29 -2.61
CA ASN A 141 20.26 0.91 -1.23
C ASN A 141 18.87 0.30 -1.10
N THR A 142 18.72 -0.73 -0.27
CA THR A 142 17.41 -1.20 0.17
C THR A 142 16.72 -0.06 0.92
N ALA A 143 15.44 0.16 0.63
CA ALA A 143 14.72 1.29 1.19
C ALA A 143 14.72 1.23 2.73
N THR A 144 14.97 2.36 3.37
CA THR A 144 14.89 2.53 4.82
C THR A 144 14.01 3.71 5.18
N TYR A 145 13.31 3.62 6.30
CA TYR A 145 12.57 4.72 6.88
C TYR A 145 12.87 4.82 8.37
N CYS A 146 13.45 5.93 8.79
CA CYS A 146 13.74 6.20 10.19
C CYS A 146 12.74 7.19 10.75
N VAL A 147 12.11 6.83 11.86
CA VAL A 147 11.21 7.68 12.60
C VAL A 147 11.76 7.94 14.00
N VAL A 148 11.81 9.21 14.38
CA VAL A 148 12.20 9.65 15.72
C VAL A 148 10.96 10.07 16.47
N ILE A 149 10.70 9.44 17.61
CA ILE A 149 9.56 9.72 18.48
C ILE A 149 10.02 10.10 19.90
N THR A 150 9.24 10.94 20.57
CA THR A 150 9.48 11.36 21.95
C THR A 150 9.20 10.24 22.96
N GLY A 151 9.51 10.48 24.25
CA GLY A 151 9.13 9.59 25.36
C GLY A 151 7.64 9.28 25.42
N THR A 152 6.80 10.29 25.14
CA THR A 152 5.34 10.17 25.03
C THR A 152 4.87 9.39 23.79
N GLY A 153 5.74 9.21 22.80
CA GLY A 153 5.43 8.55 21.53
C GLY A 153 4.97 9.49 20.42
N GLU A 154 5.09 10.80 20.62
CA GLU A 154 4.79 11.79 19.58
C GLU A 154 5.86 11.76 18.48
N LEU A 155 5.41 11.88 17.23
CA LEU A 155 6.28 11.94 16.07
C LEU A 155 7.07 13.25 16.06
N CYS A 156 8.39 13.17 16.18
CA CYS A 156 9.27 14.33 16.06
C CYS A 156 9.74 14.54 14.61
N MET A 157 10.22 13.48 13.95
CA MET A 157 10.75 13.56 12.58
C MET A 157 10.71 12.17 11.91
N GLY A 158 10.49 12.16 10.59
CA GLY A 158 10.70 10.99 9.74
C GLY A 158 11.70 11.30 8.63
N ILE A 159 12.56 10.35 8.30
CA ILE A 159 13.52 10.41 7.20
C ILE A 159 13.42 9.11 6.41
N GLY A 160 13.22 9.18 5.10
CA GLY A 160 13.17 8.01 4.23
C GLY A 160 14.24 8.06 3.14
N ASP A 161 15.03 7.00 3.03
CA ASP A 161 15.81 6.66 1.83
C ASP A 161 15.02 5.57 1.10
N MET A 162 14.15 5.98 0.16
CA MET A 162 13.18 5.09 -0.48
C MET A 162 13.22 5.18 -2.02
N ASP A 163 14.28 5.76 -2.58
CA ASP A 163 14.40 6.03 -4.02
C ASP A 163 14.42 4.75 -4.86
N ILE A 164 14.81 3.61 -4.27
CA ILE A 164 14.79 2.32 -4.96
C ILE A 164 13.37 1.91 -5.40
N HIS A 165 12.30 2.44 -4.80
CA HIS A 165 10.94 2.20 -5.29
C HIS A 165 10.74 2.73 -6.72
N GLN A 166 11.55 3.70 -7.17
CA GLN A 166 11.55 4.16 -8.57
C GLN A 166 12.06 3.10 -9.55
N GLN A 167 12.75 2.07 -9.06
CA GLN A 167 13.28 0.97 -9.87
C GLN A 167 12.22 -0.13 -10.12
N ILE A 168 11.05 -0.04 -9.49
CA ILE A 168 9.88 -0.86 -9.82
C ILE A 168 9.25 -0.27 -11.10
N THR A 169 10.01 -0.34 -12.20
CA THR A 169 9.69 0.30 -13.48
C THR A 169 8.66 -0.51 -14.28
N GLU A 170 8.05 0.14 -15.29
CA GLU A 170 7.26 -0.55 -16.32
C GLU A 170 8.08 -1.68 -16.96
N GLN A 171 9.33 -1.42 -17.35
CA GLN A 171 10.21 -2.40 -18.00
C GLN A 171 10.46 -3.64 -17.13
N TYR A 172 10.63 -3.47 -15.81
CA TYR A 172 10.80 -4.62 -14.91
C TYR A 172 9.47 -5.35 -14.72
N THR A 173 8.39 -4.60 -14.48
CA THR A 173 7.06 -5.15 -14.22
C THR A 173 6.51 -5.91 -15.43
N SER A 174 6.81 -5.48 -16.66
CA SER A 174 6.34 -6.10 -17.90
C SER A 174 6.92 -7.50 -18.14
N GLN A 175 8.00 -7.88 -17.46
CA GLN A 175 8.51 -9.26 -17.49
C GLN A 175 7.50 -10.26 -16.90
N PHE A 176 6.54 -9.77 -16.11
CA PHE A 176 5.49 -10.54 -15.45
C PHE A 176 4.11 -10.32 -16.09
N GLU A 177 4.03 -9.80 -17.32
CA GLU A 177 2.76 -9.44 -17.97
C GLU A 177 1.75 -10.59 -18.00
N GLU A 178 2.18 -11.81 -18.35
CA GLU A 178 1.29 -12.99 -18.35
C GLU A 178 0.68 -13.28 -16.97
N ARG A 179 1.41 -12.98 -15.89
CA ARG A 179 0.91 -13.10 -14.51
C ARG A 179 -0.08 -12.00 -14.18
N LEU A 180 0.13 -10.77 -14.68
CA LEU A 180 -0.82 -9.67 -14.55
C LEU A 180 -2.13 -9.97 -15.28
N ARG A 181 -2.05 -10.45 -16.53
CA ARG A 181 -3.21 -10.76 -17.39
C ARG A 181 -4.13 -11.83 -16.81
N SER A 182 -3.57 -12.76 -16.06
CA SER A 182 -4.28 -13.90 -15.47
C SER A 182 -4.51 -13.78 -13.96
N ALA A 183 -4.16 -12.63 -13.35
CA ALA A 183 -4.30 -12.44 -11.91
C ALA A 183 -5.78 -12.39 -11.49
N SER A 184 -6.07 -12.92 -10.30
CA SER A 184 -7.36 -12.77 -9.64
C SER A 184 -7.59 -11.35 -9.10
N LEU A 185 -6.50 -10.65 -8.77
CA LEU A 185 -6.49 -9.27 -8.28
C LEU A 185 -5.08 -8.71 -8.44
N VAL A 186 -4.98 -7.44 -8.86
CA VAL A 186 -3.73 -6.69 -8.82
C VAL A 186 -3.82 -5.61 -7.73
N CYS A 187 -2.90 -5.65 -6.77
CA CYS A 187 -2.77 -4.62 -5.73
C CYS A 187 -1.59 -3.70 -6.04
N LEU A 188 -1.86 -2.40 -6.12
CA LEU A 188 -0.89 -1.35 -6.42
C LEU A 188 -0.66 -0.48 -5.18
N ASP A 189 0.59 -0.35 -4.80
CA ASP A 189 1.07 0.57 -3.76
C ASP A 189 1.34 1.96 -4.38
N GLY A 190 0.91 3.03 -3.71
CA GLY A 190 1.19 4.42 -4.09
C GLY A 190 2.66 4.81 -4.20
N ASN A 191 3.60 4.03 -3.66
CA ASN A 191 5.04 4.27 -3.78
C ASN A 191 5.60 4.04 -5.18
N ILE A 192 4.93 3.25 -6.04
CA ILE A 192 5.45 2.92 -7.37
C ILE A 192 5.46 4.14 -8.33
N PRO A 193 6.29 4.13 -9.39
CA PRO A 193 6.26 5.15 -10.43
C PRO A 193 4.89 5.25 -11.10
N VAL A 194 4.51 6.46 -11.52
CA VAL A 194 3.26 6.70 -12.26
C VAL A 194 3.24 5.91 -13.58
N SER A 195 4.38 5.83 -14.27
CA SER A 195 4.50 5.04 -15.51
C SER A 195 4.20 3.55 -15.29
N THR A 196 4.71 2.96 -14.21
CA THR A 196 4.42 1.58 -13.84
C THR A 196 2.95 1.40 -13.49
N LEU A 197 2.37 2.33 -12.73
CA LEU A 197 0.95 2.34 -12.40
C LEU A 197 0.09 2.35 -13.66
N ASP A 198 0.41 3.23 -14.61
CA ASP A 198 -0.31 3.39 -15.88
C ASP A 198 -0.22 2.13 -16.76
N TYR A 199 0.97 1.55 -16.87
CA TYR A 199 1.18 0.29 -17.57
C TYR A 199 0.31 -0.83 -16.99
N VAL A 200 0.34 -1.02 -15.68
CA VAL A 200 -0.39 -2.10 -15.02
C VAL A 200 -1.90 -1.88 -15.12
N CYS A 201 -2.38 -0.65 -14.94
CA CYS A 201 -3.79 -0.31 -15.10
C CYS A 201 -4.28 -0.60 -16.53
N ARG A 202 -3.46 -0.31 -17.55
CA ARG A 202 -3.77 -0.64 -18.95
C ARG A 202 -3.87 -2.14 -19.17
N VAL A 203 -2.86 -2.91 -18.77
CA VAL A 203 -2.86 -4.38 -18.90
C VAL A 203 -4.07 -5.00 -18.20
N ALA A 204 -4.36 -4.56 -16.97
CA ALA A 204 -5.47 -5.07 -16.17
C ALA A 204 -6.83 -4.76 -16.83
N LYS A 205 -7.01 -3.53 -17.34
CA LYS A 205 -8.21 -3.13 -18.07
C LYS A 205 -8.44 -3.98 -19.31
N ASP A 206 -7.39 -4.19 -20.12
CA ASP A 206 -7.48 -4.96 -21.37
C ASP A 206 -7.86 -6.43 -21.13
N HIS A 207 -7.62 -6.95 -19.91
CA HIS A 207 -7.87 -8.34 -19.54
C HIS A 207 -8.97 -8.51 -18.49
N ASN A 208 -9.70 -7.44 -18.15
CA ASN A 208 -10.75 -7.42 -17.14
C ASN A 208 -10.28 -7.93 -15.75
N VAL A 209 -9.05 -7.62 -15.37
CA VAL A 209 -8.47 -7.95 -14.07
C VAL A 209 -8.79 -6.82 -13.08
N PRO A 210 -9.37 -7.12 -11.91
CA PRO A 210 -9.66 -6.09 -10.92
C PRO A 210 -8.38 -5.51 -10.33
N VAL A 211 -8.36 -4.18 -10.17
CA VAL A 211 -7.23 -3.44 -9.58
C VAL A 211 -7.63 -2.81 -8.26
N TRP A 212 -6.83 -3.03 -7.22
CA TRP A 212 -6.89 -2.33 -5.94
C TRP A 212 -5.72 -1.34 -5.85
N TYR A 213 -6.00 -0.08 -5.59
CA TYR A 213 -4.97 0.93 -5.32
C TYR A 213 -4.92 1.35 -3.86
N GLU A 214 -3.77 1.18 -3.21
CA GLU A 214 -3.51 1.64 -1.85
C GLU A 214 -2.66 2.92 -1.85
N PRO A 215 -3.24 4.08 -1.49
CA PRO A 215 -2.58 5.39 -1.62
C PRO A 215 -1.26 5.56 -0.87
N THR A 216 -1.06 4.86 0.26
CA THR A 216 0.07 5.02 1.20
C THR A 216 0.09 6.35 1.95
N ASP A 217 0.03 7.48 1.25
CA ASP A 217 -0.03 8.80 1.85
C ASP A 217 -0.69 9.83 0.91
N PHE A 218 -1.01 10.99 1.47
CA PHE A 218 -1.76 12.04 0.80
C PHE A 218 -1.07 12.62 -0.45
N ASN A 219 0.27 12.56 -0.57
CA ASN A 219 1.00 13.03 -1.76
C ASN A 219 0.95 12.00 -2.90
N LYS A 220 0.80 10.73 -2.55
CA LYS A 220 0.77 9.62 -3.52
C LYS A 220 -0.65 9.32 -3.99
N ALA A 221 -1.65 9.61 -3.16
CA ALA A 221 -3.06 9.33 -3.42
C ALA A 221 -3.59 9.82 -4.78
N SER A 222 -3.07 10.95 -5.27
CA SER A 222 -3.48 11.55 -6.55
C SER A 222 -2.84 10.91 -7.79
N LYS A 223 -1.81 10.05 -7.65
CA LYS A 223 -1.06 9.49 -8.79
C LYS A 223 -1.95 8.87 -9.90
N PRO A 224 -2.95 8.02 -9.60
CA PRO A 224 -3.81 7.46 -10.65
C PRO A 224 -4.66 8.49 -11.40
N PHE A 225 -4.81 9.70 -10.85
CA PHE A 225 -5.63 10.79 -11.38
C PHE A 225 -4.83 11.79 -12.21
N VAL A 226 -3.49 11.67 -12.21
CA VAL A 226 -2.61 12.42 -13.13
C VAL A 226 -2.80 11.93 -14.57
N SER A 227 -3.23 10.67 -14.73
CA SER A 227 -3.62 10.03 -15.99
C SER A 227 -5.07 9.51 -15.88
N ASP A 228 -5.56 8.83 -16.92
CA ASP A 228 -6.88 8.16 -16.88
C ASP A 228 -6.84 6.78 -16.19
N SER A 229 -5.73 6.41 -15.54
CA SER A 229 -5.54 5.11 -14.89
C SER A 229 -6.52 4.85 -13.75
N TRP A 230 -7.00 5.90 -13.07
CA TRP A 230 -8.05 5.78 -12.06
C TRP A 230 -9.32 5.05 -12.57
N ARG A 231 -9.60 5.08 -13.88
CA ARG A 231 -10.76 4.41 -14.49
C ARG A 231 -10.64 2.88 -14.49
N ALA A 232 -9.43 2.35 -14.36
CA ALA A 232 -9.18 0.90 -14.25
C ALA A 232 -9.27 0.40 -12.81
N LEU A 233 -9.28 1.31 -11.82
CA LEU A 233 -9.34 0.95 -10.40
C LEU A 233 -10.73 0.44 -10.04
N MET A 234 -10.79 -0.77 -9.50
CA MET A 234 -12.02 -1.34 -8.95
C MET A 234 -12.15 -1.01 -7.46
N TYR A 235 -11.02 -0.99 -6.75
CA TYR A 235 -10.97 -0.73 -5.32
C TYR A 235 -9.88 0.29 -5.00
N THR A 236 -10.10 1.03 -3.91
CA THR A 236 -9.08 1.85 -3.28
C THR A 236 -9.40 2.00 -1.80
N SER A 237 -8.39 2.11 -0.94
CA SER A 237 -8.55 2.19 0.52
C SER A 237 -7.91 3.45 1.12
N PRO A 238 -8.29 4.65 0.65
CA PRO A 238 -7.77 5.89 1.22
C PRO A 238 -8.26 6.10 2.65
N ASN A 239 -7.41 6.66 3.50
CA ASN A 239 -7.87 7.41 4.66
C ASN A 239 -8.49 8.75 4.22
N LEU A 240 -9.01 9.52 5.19
CA LEU A 240 -9.72 10.76 4.88
C LEU A 240 -8.85 11.84 4.23
N GLY A 241 -7.57 11.95 4.62
CA GLY A 241 -6.62 12.88 4.02
C GLY A 241 -6.29 12.51 2.58
N GLU A 242 -6.06 11.23 2.33
CA GLU A 242 -5.82 10.70 0.97
C GLU A 242 -7.05 10.88 0.07
N LEU A 243 -8.25 10.60 0.58
CA LEU A 243 -9.50 10.80 -0.16
C LEU A 243 -9.70 12.27 -0.53
N ARG A 244 -9.34 13.18 0.37
CA ARG A 244 -9.31 14.62 0.09
C ARG A 244 -8.37 14.93 -1.07
N SER A 245 -7.12 14.45 -1.03
CA SER A 245 -6.17 14.63 -2.14
C SER A 245 -6.70 14.08 -3.47
N MET A 246 -7.39 12.93 -3.45
CA MET A 246 -8.00 12.35 -4.65
C MET A 246 -9.14 13.23 -5.21
N ASN A 247 -9.99 13.78 -4.35
CA ASN A 247 -11.05 14.69 -4.76
C ASN A 247 -10.51 16.00 -5.31
N GLU A 248 -9.47 16.56 -4.68
CA GLU A 248 -8.77 17.76 -5.16
C GLU A 248 -8.19 17.51 -6.56
N ALA A 249 -7.56 16.36 -6.79
CA ALA A 249 -7.02 15.98 -8.11
C ALA A 249 -8.11 15.86 -9.20
N LEU A 250 -9.34 15.50 -8.82
CA LEU A 250 -10.50 15.45 -9.72
C LEU A 250 -11.20 16.81 -9.91
N GLY A 251 -10.74 17.87 -9.23
CA GLY A 251 -11.43 19.17 -9.22
C GLY A 251 -12.80 19.13 -8.55
N LEU A 252 -13.03 18.14 -7.68
CA LEU A 252 -14.28 18.03 -6.91
C LEU A 252 -14.24 18.95 -5.69
N PRO A 253 -15.38 19.47 -5.23
CA PRO A 253 -15.44 20.29 -4.01
C PRO A 253 -14.97 19.48 -2.80
N VAL A 254 -14.05 20.05 -2.01
CA VAL A 254 -13.55 19.43 -0.78
C VAL A 254 -13.73 20.38 0.40
N PRO A 255 -14.17 19.89 1.57
CA PRO A 255 -14.26 20.70 2.79
C PRO A 255 -12.91 21.32 3.16
N ALA A 256 -12.92 22.57 3.63
CA ALA A 256 -11.71 23.25 4.11
C ALA A 256 -11.10 22.51 5.31
N GLU A 257 -11.96 22.04 6.22
CA GLU A 257 -11.60 21.26 7.41
C GLU A 257 -12.20 19.86 7.31
N LEU A 258 -11.40 18.85 7.68
CA LEU A 258 -11.85 17.47 7.77
C LEU A 258 -12.56 17.26 9.12
N PRO A 259 -13.67 16.51 9.17
CA PRO A 259 -14.32 16.17 10.44
C PRO A 259 -13.32 15.54 11.42
N SER A 260 -13.27 16.06 12.64
CA SER A 260 -12.45 15.50 13.73
C SER A 260 -13.06 14.24 14.34
N GLU A 261 -14.35 13.99 14.09
CA GLU A 261 -15.11 12.85 14.60
C GLU A 261 -15.84 12.13 13.46
N MET A 262 -15.83 10.79 13.49
CA MET A 262 -16.67 9.98 12.61
C MET A 262 -18.02 9.75 13.32
N GLU A 263 -19.06 10.48 12.93
CA GLU A 263 -20.45 10.19 13.35
C GLU A 263 -20.94 8.79 12.91
#